data_AF-A0A8S4E4N0-F1
#
_entry.id   AF-A0A8S4E4N0-F1
#
_cell.length_a   1.000
_cell.length_b   1.000
_cell.length_c   1.000
_cell.angle_alpha   90.00
_cell.angle_beta   90.00
_cell.angle_gamma   90.00
#
_symmetry.space_group_name_H-M   'P 1'
#
loop_
_entity.id
_entity.type
_entity.pdbx_description
1 polymer ?
#
loop_
_entity_poly.entity_id
_entity_poly.type
_entity_poly.pdbx_seq_one_letter_code
_entity_poly.pdbx_strand_id
1 'polypeptide(L)'
;MAASGGNIEWSTTVKPILTALYGPFFEKNDAVEIIQAIIKSENEFQNHEDIYDLFYTCFACLSAHFIAANASNLPVEQLGTARDALRVILRQILKKLCEAGSSFDDPSTAAPNVSVKQLLLPIAGLCGIEGGGYPHADQVILTSLLKSAKLPPHVTVSEAQTTKSSVISSPISSLSQSASDKQPAPTGQRRSDALLEQLTQPLRISPVASVTQVPVVAPVMSPGSKDSLESKDGGNQQTVVDVKKWVYLTCASLLVELRGGAVVTGVCALLPCLQRYLAKWRLARDNSTAPQFNSDPSL
;
A
#
# COMPACT_ATOMS: atom_id res chain seq x y z
N MET A 1 5.72 34.97 10.58
CA MET A 1 5.24 33.61 10.89
C MET A 1 6.42 32.84 11.45
N ALA A 2 6.31 32.32 12.67
CA ALA A 2 7.40 31.58 13.30
C ALA A 2 7.45 30.17 12.68
N ALA A 3 8.57 29.85 12.01
CA ALA A 3 8.91 28.49 11.64
C ALA A 3 9.23 27.73 12.95
N SER A 4 8.22 27.08 13.53
CA SER A 4 8.42 26.12 14.61
C SER A 4 9.04 24.86 14.01
N GLY A 5 10.35 24.92 13.75
CA GLY A 5 11.18 23.76 13.43
C GLY A 5 11.36 22.91 14.69
N GLY A 6 10.29 22.31 15.18
CA GLY A 6 10.38 21.26 16.18
C GLY A 6 11.10 20.07 15.56
N ASN A 7 12.26 19.70 16.10
CA ASN A 7 13.02 18.55 15.63
C ASN A 7 12.11 17.31 15.60
N ILE A 8 11.98 16.66 14.44
CA ILE A 8 11.14 15.47 14.28
C ILE A 8 11.98 14.25 14.63
N GLU A 9 11.56 13.49 15.64
CA GLU A 9 12.20 12.22 15.98
C GLU A 9 11.71 11.12 15.04
N TRP A 10 12.37 11.02 13.89
CA TRP A 10 11.99 10.07 12.85
C TRP A 10 12.16 8.60 13.23
N SER A 11 13.10 8.26 14.12
CA SER A 11 13.24 6.92 14.70
C SER A 11 11.91 6.43 15.28
N THR A 12 11.23 7.28 16.04
CA THR A 12 9.95 6.97 16.70
C THR A 12 8.81 7.00 15.69
N THR A 13 8.75 8.00 14.82
CA THR A 13 7.68 8.14 13.81
C THR A 13 7.64 6.98 12.81
N VAL A 14 8.80 6.51 12.36
CA VAL A 14 8.90 5.46 11.34
C VAL A 14 8.70 4.08 11.95
N LYS A 15 8.98 3.93 13.26
CA LYS A 15 8.88 2.64 13.96
C LYS A 15 7.51 1.97 13.81
N PRO A 16 6.35 2.62 14.05
CA PRO A 16 5.03 2.04 13.80
C PRO A 16 4.87 1.43 12.41
N ILE A 17 5.32 2.14 11.38
CA ILE A 17 5.26 1.70 9.98
C ILE A 17 6.15 0.46 9.76
N LEU A 18 7.35 0.43 10.34
CA LEU A 18 8.28 -0.69 10.20
C LEU A 18 7.84 -1.91 10.99
N THR A 19 7.20 -1.74 12.15
CA THR A 19 6.78 -2.83 13.03
C THR A 19 5.41 -3.40 12.66
N ALA A 20 4.53 -2.61 12.04
CA ALA A 20 3.18 -3.04 11.69
C ALA A 20 3.12 -4.25 10.73
N LEU A 21 4.20 -4.52 9.98
CA LEU A 21 4.27 -5.73 9.13
C LEU A 21 4.45 -7.03 9.91
N TYR A 22 4.88 -6.96 11.16
CA TYR A 22 5.26 -8.14 11.93
C TYR A 22 4.23 -8.53 13.00
N GLY A 23 3.09 -7.85 13.07
CA GLY A 23 2.01 -8.12 14.03
C GLY A 23 1.14 -6.91 14.32
N PRO A 24 0.22 -6.99 15.30
CA PRO A 24 -0.74 -5.94 15.65
C PRO A 24 -0.08 -4.80 16.45
N PHE A 25 1.08 -4.32 16.00
CA PHE A 25 1.89 -3.30 16.66
C PHE A 25 1.53 -1.87 16.25
N PHE A 26 0.46 -1.69 15.45
CA PHE A 26 -0.04 -0.38 15.09
C PHE A 26 -1.08 0.07 16.12
N GLU A 27 -0.70 0.98 17.01
CA GLU A 27 -1.52 1.48 18.09
C GLU A 27 -2.49 2.57 17.62
N LYS A 28 -3.50 2.87 18.44
CA LYS A 28 -4.55 3.85 18.11
C LYS A 28 -3.99 5.26 17.85
N ASN A 29 -2.87 5.60 18.49
CA ASN A 29 -2.26 6.94 18.38
C ASN A 29 -1.24 7.05 17.25
N ASP A 30 -0.73 5.93 16.72
CA ASP A 30 0.33 5.92 15.70
C ASP A 30 -0.07 6.71 14.46
N ALA A 31 -1.34 6.60 14.03
CA ALA A 31 -1.85 7.38 12.90
C ALA A 31 -1.79 8.89 13.15
N VAL A 32 -2.07 9.33 14.39
CA VAL A 32 -2.00 10.74 14.78
C VAL A 32 -0.55 11.23 14.82
N GLU A 33 0.37 10.42 15.35
CA GLU A 33 1.79 10.74 15.38
C GLU A 33 2.38 10.87 13.97
N ILE A 34 2.03 9.94 13.07
CA ILE A 34 2.39 10.00 11.64
C ILE A 34 1.85 11.29 11.01
N ILE A 35 0.57 11.63 11.23
CA ILE A 35 -0.04 12.87 10.73
C ILE A 35 0.75 14.10 11.21
N GLN A 36 1.09 14.16 12.49
CA GLN A 36 1.85 15.27 13.06
C GLN A 36 3.27 15.37 12.48
N ALA A 37 3.94 14.23 12.29
CA ALA A 37 5.27 14.21 11.71
C ALA A 37 5.26 14.70 10.25
N ILE A 38 4.25 14.34 9.47
CA ILE A 38 4.08 14.80 8.08
C ILE A 38 3.89 16.31 8.02
N ILE A 39 3.09 16.89 8.91
CA ILE A 39 2.92 18.35 8.97
C ILE A 39 4.23 19.05 9.34
N LYS A 40 4.94 18.55 10.37
CA LYS A 40 6.22 19.13 10.78
C LYS A 40 7.28 19.06 9.67
N SER A 41 7.24 18.01 8.84
CA SER A 41 8.19 17.78 7.75
C SER A 41 7.68 18.25 6.38
N GLU A 42 6.58 19.00 6.30
CA GLU A 42 5.97 19.40 5.02
C GLU A 42 6.98 20.08 4.07
N ASN A 43 7.80 20.99 4.60
CA ASN A 43 8.83 21.66 3.81
C ASN A 43 9.84 20.66 3.23
N GLU A 44 10.16 19.61 3.96
CA GLU A 44 11.13 18.60 3.54
C GLU A 44 10.56 17.70 2.46
N PHE A 45 9.28 17.34 2.53
CA PHE A 45 8.58 16.68 1.42
C PHE A 45 8.65 17.50 0.12
N GLN A 46 8.62 18.83 0.22
CA GLN A 46 8.66 19.71 -0.94
C GLN A 46 10.10 20.01 -1.42
N ASN A 47 11.03 20.16 -0.48
CA ASN A 47 12.37 20.72 -0.70
C ASN A 47 13.46 19.80 -0.12
N HIS A 48 13.53 18.55 -0.58
CA HIS A 48 14.62 17.63 -0.28
C HIS A 48 15.51 17.41 -1.51
N GLU A 49 16.75 16.98 -1.26
CA GLU A 49 17.65 16.51 -2.31
C GLU A 49 17.16 15.17 -2.89
N ASP A 50 17.36 14.95 -4.19
CA ASP A 50 16.92 13.74 -4.92
C ASP A 50 17.39 12.44 -4.26
N ILE A 51 18.52 12.46 -3.55
CA ILE A 51 19.05 11.31 -2.81
C ILE A 51 18.11 10.81 -1.70
N TYR A 52 17.21 11.65 -1.19
CA TYR A 52 16.23 11.33 -0.14
C TYR A 52 14.82 11.08 -0.68
N ASP A 53 14.60 11.22 -1.99
CA ASP A 53 13.25 11.16 -2.58
C ASP A 53 12.59 9.78 -2.43
N LEU A 54 13.37 8.70 -2.47
CA LEU A 54 12.86 7.35 -2.20
C LEU A 54 12.31 7.22 -0.77
N PHE A 55 12.96 7.84 0.21
CA PHE A 55 12.53 7.84 1.61
C PHE A 55 11.17 8.51 1.75
N TYR A 56 11.05 9.77 1.28
CA TYR A 56 9.79 10.53 1.37
C TYR A 56 8.66 9.88 0.58
N THR A 57 8.96 9.28 -0.57
CA THR A 57 7.98 8.57 -1.39
C THR A 57 7.45 7.32 -0.68
N CYS A 58 8.34 6.46 -0.16
CA CYS A 58 7.93 5.26 0.55
C CYS A 58 7.20 5.61 1.85
N PHE A 59 7.67 6.62 2.58
CA PHE A 59 7.05 7.08 3.82
C PHE A 59 5.65 7.65 3.56
N ALA A 60 5.44 8.49 2.53
CA ALA A 60 4.10 8.95 2.14
C ALA A 60 3.18 7.78 1.76
N CYS A 61 3.67 6.84 0.95
CA CYS A 61 2.93 5.67 0.50
C CYS A 61 2.44 4.81 1.68
N LEU A 62 3.34 4.46 2.60
CA LEU A 62 3.01 3.63 3.76
C LEU A 62 2.14 4.39 4.75
N SER A 63 2.41 5.67 4.98
CA SER A 63 1.57 6.52 5.84
C SER A 63 0.14 6.60 5.32
N ALA A 64 -0.05 6.81 4.02
CA ALA A 64 -1.37 6.81 3.38
C ALA A 64 -2.12 5.50 3.64
N HIS A 65 -1.43 4.36 3.50
CA HIS A 65 -2.02 3.05 3.73
C HIS A 65 -2.45 2.88 5.20
N PHE A 66 -1.57 3.17 6.15
CA PHE A 66 -1.88 2.98 7.57
C PHE A 66 -2.91 3.98 8.09
N ILE A 67 -2.90 5.23 7.61
CA ILE A 67 -3.95 6.20 7.91
C ILE A 67 -5.30 5.74 7.35
N ALA A 68 -5.35 5.26 6.10
CA ALA A 68 -6.59 4.76 5.50
C ALA A 68 -7.15 3.55 6.26
N ALA A 69 -6.28 2.60 6.61
CA ALA A 69 -6.65 1.39 7.34
C ALA A 69 -7.18 1.69 8.76
N ASN A 70 -6.69 2.77 9.39
CA ASN A 70 -7.02 3.16 10.75
C ASN A 70 -7.88 4.43 10.82
N ALA A 71 -8.51 4.84 9.71
CA ALA A 71 -9.23 6.10 9.62
C ALA A 71 -10.35 6.24 10.68
N SER A 72 -11.02 5.15 11.03
CA SER A 72 -12.06 5.14 12.07
C SER A 72 -11.54 5.46 13.47
N ASN A 73 -10.23 5.36 13.70
CA ASN A 73 -9.61 5.59 15.01
C ASN A 73 -9.10 7.04 15.17
N LEU A 74 -9.17 7.87 14.12
CA LEU A 74 -8.70 9.26 14.21
C LEU A 74 -9.62 10.10 15.12
N PRO A 75 -9.06 10.87 16.07
CA PRO A 75 -9.84 11.80 16.87
C PRO A 75 -10.46 12.90 16.00
N VAL A 76 -11.70 13.28 16.29
CA VAL A 76 -12.44 14.30 15.52
C VAL A 76 -11.73 15.66 15.56
N GLU A 77 -11.03 15.94 16.65
CA GLU A 77 -10.25 17.17 16.88
C GLU A 77 -9.02 17.24 15.97
N GLN A 78 -8.53 16.10 15.47
CA GLN A 78 -7.36 16.02 14.60
C GLN A 78 -7.71 16.10 13.11
N LEU A 79 -9.00 16.15 12.74
CA LEU A 79 -9.40 16.11 11.32
C LEU A 79 -8.84 17.26 10.49
N GLY A 80 -8.73 18.47 11.06
CA GLY A 80 -8.09 19.60 10.36
C GLY A 80 -6.63 19.30 10.00
N THR A 81 -5.85 18.88 10.99
CA THR A 81 -4.44 18.48 10.82
C THR A 81 -4.30 17.27 9.89
N ALA A 82 -5.21 16.30 9.99
CA ALA A 82 -5.25 15.14 9.11
C ALA A 82 -5.47 15.54 7.64
N ARG A 83 -6.37 16.49 7.35
CA ARG A 83 -6.59 17.01 6.00
C ARG A 83 -5.30 17.59 5.43
N ASP A 84 -4.58 18.38 6.21
CA ASP A 84 -3.35 19.02 5.74
C ASP A 84 -2.24 17.98 5.50
N ALA A 85 -2.12 16.97 6.36
CA ALA A 85 -1.16 15.88 6.17
C ALA A 85 -1.50 15.05 4.93
N LEU A 86 -2.78 14.72 4.72
CA LEU A 86 -3.28 14.03 3.54
C LEU A 86 -2.99 14.82 2.25
N ARG A 87 -3.02 16.16 2.30
CA ARG A 87 -2.61 16.99 1.16
C ARG A 87 -1.13 16.83 0.84
N VAL A 88 -0.25 16.84 1.85
CA VAL A 88 1.20 16.64 1.68
C VAL A 88 1.48 15.25 1.09
N ILE A 89 0.87 14.21 1.66
CA ILE A 89 0.96 12.82 1.18
C ILE A 89 0.53 12.73 -0.29
N LEU A 90 -0.68 13.19 -0.61
CA LEU A 90 -1.23 13.08 -1.97
C LEU A 90 -0.39 13.88 -2.97
N ARG A 91 0.12 15.06 -2.58
CA ARG A 91 1.01 15.86 -3.43
C ARG A 91 2.30 15.10 -3.76
N GLN A 92 2.95 14.48 -2.77
CA GLN A 92 4.16 13.68 -3.00
C GLN A 92 3.86 12.49 -3.91
N ILE A 93 2.82 11.71 -3.62
CA ILE A 93 2.46 10.54 -4.43
C ILE A 93 2.13 10.94 -5.87
N LEU A 94 1.36 12.01 -6.09
CA LEU A 94 1.01 12.51 -7.42
C LEU A 94 2.23 13.04 -8.19
N LYS A 95 3.16 13.76 -7.52
CA LYS A 95 4.42 14.19 -8.12
C LYS A 95 5.18 12.98 -8.67
N LYS A 96 5.37 11.96 -7.84
CA LYS A 96 6.07 10.73 -8.23
C LYS A 96 5.35 9.92 -9.29
N LEU A 97 4.01 9.90 -9.26
CA LEU A 97 3.20 9.25 -10.27
C LEU A 97 3.39 9.92 -11.65
N CYS A 98 3.44 11.26 -11.69
CA CYS A 98 3.72 12.03 -12.90
C CYS A 98 5.13 11.72 -13.49
N GLU A 99 6.14 11.67 -12.62
CA GLU A 99 7.52 11.33 -13.01
C GLU A 99 7.65 9.88 -13.50
N ALA A 100 6.96 8.94 -12.84
CA ALA A 100 6.89 7.54 -13.27
C ALA A 100 6.20 7.38 -14.63
N GLY A 101 5.21 8.23 -14.94
CA GLY A 101 4.61 8.29 -16.28
C GLY A 101 5.57 8.84 -17.34
N SER A 102 6.38 9.83 -17.00
CA SER A 102 7.32 10.45 -17.97
C SER A 102 8.56 9.60 -18.27
N SER A 103 8.88 8.62 -17.41
CA SER A 103 10.14 7.85 -17.47
C SER A 103 10.06 6.53 -18.23
N PHE A 104 8.96 6.23 -18.92
CA PHE A 104 8.81 5.00 -19.72
C PHE A 104 9.84 4.88 -20.87
N ASP A 105 10.52 5.97 -21.25
CA ASP A 105 11.48 6.01 -22.36
C ASP A 105 12.95 5.73 -21.97
N ASP A 106 13.30 5.62 -20.68
CA ASP A 106 14.70 5.42 -20.27
C ASP A 106 14.90 4.17 -19.38
N PRO A 107 15.28 3.02 -19.96
CA PRO A 107 15.57 1.80 -19.21
C PRO A 107 16.89 1.85 -18.42
N SER A 108 17.66 2.94 -18.47
CA SER A 108 19.04 2.96 -17.93
C SER A 108 19.15 3.30 -16.42
N THR A 109 18.06 3.75 -15.78
CA THR A 109 18.11 4.08 -14.35
C THR A 109 17.68 2.88 -13.50
N ALA A 110 18.61 1.96 -13.24
CA ALA A 110 18.46 0.79 -12.36
C ALA A 110 18.32 1.14 -10.85
N ALA A 111 17.93 2.36 -10.52
CA ALA A 111 17.73 2.78 -9.14
C ALA A 111 16.41 2.20 -8.58
N PRO A 112 16.38 1.79 -7.30
CA PRO A 112 15.16 1.32 -6.68
C PRO A 112 14.10 2.42 -6.72
N ASN A 113 13.00 2.17 -7.44
CA ASN A 113 11.89 3.08 -7.60
C ASN A 113 10.58 2.45 -7.12
N VAL A 114 9.61 3.30 -6.79
CA VAL A 114 8.25 2.86 -6.47
C VAL A 114 7.47 2.76 -7.78
N SER A 115 6.90 1.60 -8.06
CA SER A 115 6.17 1.37 -9.32
C SER A 115 4.86 2.18 -9.39
N VAL A 116 4.36 2.42 -10.61
CA VAL A 116 3.05 3.07 -10.85
C VAL A 116 1.92 2.40 -10.07
N LYS A 117 1.90 1.05 -10.06
CA LYS A 117 0.91 0.28 -9.28
C LYS A 117 1.00 0.63 -7.80
N GLN A 118 2.21 0.64 -7.24
CA GLN A 118 2.42 0.97 -5.83
C GLN A 118 2.01 2.41 -5.54
N LEU A 119 2.26 3.38 -6.43
CA LEU A 119 1.83 4.76 -6.23
C LEU A 119 0.30 4.95 -6.28
N LEU A 120 -0.43 4.14 -7.06
CA LEU A 120 -1.89 4.26 -7.22
C LEU A 120 -2.68 3.61 -6.07
N LEU A 121 -2.25 2.46 -5.56
CA LEU A 121 -2.95 1.72 -4.49
C LEU A 121 -3.27 2.54 -3.22
N PRO A 122 -2.37 3.37 -2.66
CA PRO A 122 -2.67 4.16 -1.47
C PRO A 122 -3.68 5.27 -1.76
N ILE A 123 -3.67 5.86 -2.96
CA ILE A 123 -4.70 6.83 -3.39
C ILE A 123 -6.07 6.15 -3.40
N ALA A 124 -6.16 4.95 -3.97
CA ALA A 124 -7.39 4.17 -3.99
C ALA A 124 -7.90 3.85 -2.57
N GLY A 125 -6.99 3.44 -1.67
CA GLY A 125 -7.31 3.17 -0.26
C GLY A 125 -7.81 4.41 0.49
N LEU A 126 -7.16 5.56 0.29
CA LEU A 126 -7.56 6.85 0.87
C LEU A 126 -8.92 7.35 0.37
N CYS A 127 -9.34 6.94 -0.83
CA CYS A 127 -10.66 7.26 -1.39
C CYS A 127 -11.72 6.19 -1.10
N GLY A 128 -11.39 5.13 -0.35
CA GLY A 128 -12.35 4.09 0.01
C GLY A 128 -12.76 3.18 -1.15
N ILE A 129 -11.95 3.09 -2.20
CA ILE A 129 -12.18 2.17 -3.32
C ILE A 129 -11.98 0.73 -2.84
N GLU A 130 -12.92 -0.17 -3.17
CA GLU A 130 -12.79 -1.59 -2.85
C GLU A 130 -11.50 -2.19 -3.44
N GLY A 131 -10.78 -2.96 -2.63
CA GLY A 131 -9.46 -3.47 -3.01
C GLY A 131 -8.34 -2.41 -3.03
N GLY A 132 -8.63 -1.18 -2.60
CA GLY A 132 -7.64 -0.13 -2.38
C GLY A 132 -6.75 -0.39 -1.16
N GLY A 133 -5.57 0.22 -1.15
CA GLY A 133 -4.52 -0.07 -0.17
C GLY A 133 -3.62 -1.24 -0.61
N TYR A 134 -2.58 -1.51 0.16
CA TYR A 134 -1.56 -2.47 -0.25
C TYR A 134 -1.88 -3.90 0.17
N PRO A 135 -1.72 -4.89 -0.72
CA PRO A 135 -1.57 -6.27 -0.29
C PRO A 135 -0.27 -6.42 0.51
N HIS A 136 -0.22 -7.42 1.39
CA HIS A 136 0.92 -7.64 2.28
C HIS A 136 2.29 -7.69 1.55
N ALA A 137 2.34 -8.31 0.36
CA ALA A 137 3.57 -8.34 -0.44
C ALA A 137 4.08 -6.94 -0.84
N ASP A 138 3.19 -6.05 -1.28
CA ASP A 138 3.56 -4.69 -1.65
C ASP A 138 3.98 -3.87 -0.40
N GLN A 139 3.38 -4.14 0.75
CA GLN A 139 3.80 -3.53 2.02
C GLN A 139 5.23 -3.95 2.39
N VAL A 140 5.57 -5.24 2.28
CA VAL A 140 6.92 -5.76 2.55
C VAL A 140 7.96 -5.11 1.63
N ILE A 141 7.64 -4.97 0.34
CA ILE A 141 8.53 -4.33 -0.64
C ILE A 141 8.76 -2.87 -0.27
N LEU A 142 7.69 -2.08 -0.06
CA LEU A 142 7.80 -0.67 0.27
C LEU A 142 8.52 -0.42 1.61
N THR A 143 8.29 -1.26 2.61
CA THR A 143 9.02 -1.18 3.88
C THR A 143 10.49 -1.53 3.70
N SER A 144 10.82 -2.49 2.85
CA SER A 144 12.22 -2.81 2.52
C SER A 144 12.90 -1.64 1.80
N LEU A 145 12.20 -1.02 0.85
CA LEU A 145 12.66 0.19 0.17
C LEU A 145 12.89 1.34 1.15
N LEU A 146 11.92 1.59 2.05
CA LEU A 146 12.03 2.61 3.10
C LEU A 146 13.26 2.39 3.99
N LYS A 147 13.52 1.14 4.40
CA LYS A 147 14.71 0.77 5.20
C LYS A 147 16.02 0.96 4.45
N SER A 148 16.02 0.77 3.14
CA SER A 148 17.21 0.91 2.29
C SER A 148 17.47 2.34 1.79
N ALA A 149 16.49 3.23 1.92
CA ALA A 149 16.57 4.59 1.44
C ALA A 149 17.60 5.39 2.24
N LYS A 150 18.28 6.34 1.58
CA LYS A 150 19.12 7.30 2.29
C LYS A 150 18.22 8.18 3.18
N LEU A 151 18.66 8.35 4.41
CA LEU A 151 17.97 9.14 5.42
C LEU A 151 18.53 10.57 5.39
N PRO A 152 17.69 11.61 5.42
CA PRO A 152 18.16 12.98 5.61
C PRO A 152 18.97 13.12 6.91
N PRO A 153 19.94 14.03 7.00
CA PRO A 153 20.96 14.04 8.06
C PRO A 153 20.41 14.24 9.48
N HIS A 154 19.22 14.83 9.63
CA HIS A 154 18.52 14.99 10.91
C HIS A 154 17.58 13.82 11.25
N VAL A 155 17.39 12.88 10.33
CA VAL A 155 16.63 11.63 10.51
C VAL A 155 17.54 10.62 11.21
N THR A 156 17.68 10.77 12.53
CA THR A 156 18.44 9.82 13.35
C THR A 156 17.56 8.60 13.63
N VAL A 157 17.82 7.49 12.94
CA VAL A 157 17.31 6.18 13.36
C VAL A 157 18.28 5.69 14.43
N SER A 158 17.84 5.61 15.69
CA SER A 158 18.62 4.96 16.74
C SER A 158 19.03 3.58 16.21
N GLU A 159 20.33 3.34 16.05
CA GLU A 159 20.87 2.07 15.56
C GLU A 159 20.46 0.96 16.54
N ALA A 160 19.31 0.35 16.29
CA ALA A 160 19.00 -0.96 16.81
C ALA A 160 19.91 -1.94 16.08
N GLN A 161 21.11 -2.13 16.64
CA GLN A 161 22.05 -3.22 16.40
C GLN A 161 22.00 -3.74 14.96
N THR A 162 22.76 -3.07 14.10
CA THR A 162 23.56 -3.80 13.12
C THR A 162 24.33 -4.87 13.89
N THR A 163 23.76 -6.08 13.94
CA THR A 163 24.54 -7.28 14.17
C THR A 163 25.65 -7.20 13.15
N LYS A 164 26.86 -6.98 13.67
CA LYS A 164 28.09 -6.94 12.92
C LYS A 164 27.99 -8.02 11.85
N SER A 165 28.17 -7.60 10.60
CA SER A 165 28.66 -8.46 9.55
C SER A 165 29.99 -9.04 10.05
N SER A 166 29.91 -10.11 10.83
CA SER A 166 31.00 -11.02 11.09
C SER A 166 30.99 -11.94 9.90
N VAL A 167 31.84 -11.60 8.95
CA VAL A 167 32.41 -12.53 7.98
C VAL A 167 32.77 -13.82 8.73
N ILE A 168 31.96 -14.87 8.56
CA ILE A 168 32.43 -16.24 8.67
C ILE A 168 32.16 -16.85 7.31
N SER A 169 33.11 -16.65 6.41
CA SER A 169 33.38 -17.61 5.34
C SER A 169 33.64 -18.95 6.02
N SER A 170 32.68 -19.88 5.97
CA SER A 170 32.93 -21.28 6.30
C SER A 170 33.32 -22.01 5.00
N PRO A 171 34.61 -22.30 4.76
CA PRO A 171 34.98 -23.28 3.75
C PRO A 171 34.54 -24.66 4.24
N ILE A 172 33.82 -25.37 3.37
CA ILE A 172 33.55 -26.79 3.50
C ILE A 172 34.87 -27.53 3.28
N SER A 173 35.43 -28.13 4.33
CA SER A 173 36.40 -29.22 4.22
C SER A 173 36.39 -30.08 5.48
N SER A 174 35.77 -31.25 5.31
CA SER A 174 36.19 -32.56 5.84
C SER A 174 36.71 -32.63 7.28
N LEU A 175 35.83 -33.06 8.19
CA LEU A 175 36.23 -33.83 9.37
C LEU A 175 36.28 -35.31 8.99
N SER A 176 37.50 -35.83 8.87
CA SER A 176 37.87 -37.25 8.99
C SER A 176 39.07 -37.23 9.95
N GLN A 177 39.16 -37.97 11.05
CA GLN A 177 38.92 -39.39 11.23
C GLN A 177 38.71 -39.68 12.73
N SER A 178 37.77 -40.55 13.06
CA SER A 178 38.00 -41.63 14.04
C SER A 178 37.16 -42.82 13.60
N ALA A 179 37.86 -43.91 13.31
CA ALA A 179 37.33 -45.14 12.76
C ALA A 179 36.87 -46.07 13.88
N SER A 180 35.66 -46.63 13.73
CA SER A 180 35.27 -48.03 13.93
C SER A 180 33.83 -48.11 14.45
N ASP A 181 32.85 -48.31 13.56
CA ASP A 181 32.18 -49.61 13.43
C ASP A 181 31.08 -49.58 12.36
N LYS A 182 30.89 -50.73 11.72
CA LYS A 182 30.06 -50.98 10.53
C LYS A 182 28.56 -50.67 10.72
N GLN A 183 27.94 -49.90 9.82
CA GLN A 183 26.66 -50.23 9.16
C GLN A 183 26.25 -49.18 8.09
N PRO A 184 25.48 -49.58 7.04
CA PRO A 184 25.25 -48.77 5.84
C PRO A 184 24.11 -47.75 5.98
N ALA A 185 24.27 -46.63 5.27
CA ALA A 185 23.38 -45.46 5.26
C ALA A 185 21.99 -45.73 4.64
N PRO A 186 20.89 -45.13 5.16
CA PRO A 186 19.66 -44.98 4.42
C PRO A 186 19.67 -43.64 3.64
N THR A 187 19.65 -43.79 2.32
CA THR A 187 19.28 -42.84 1.25
C THR A 187 18.64 -41.52 1.69
N GLY A 188 19.28 -40.39 1.34
CA GLY A 188 18.75 -39.03 1.52
C GLY A 188 17.42 -38.73 0.80
N GLN A 189 16.97 -39.62 -0.09
CA GLN A 189 15.68 -39.57 -0.78
C GLN A 189 14.47 -39.51 0.18
N ARG A 190 14.51 -40.20 1.33
CA ARG A 190 13.33 -40.30 2.21
C ARG A 190 12.95 -39.00 2.92
N ARG A 191 13.91 -38.09 3.15
CA ARG A 191 13.63 -36.80 3.80
C ARG A 191 12.95 -35.81 2.85
N SER A 192 13.32 -35.82 1.57
CA SER A 192 12.65 -35.00 0.55
C SER A 192 11.22 -35.47 0.29
N ASP A 193 10.97 -36.77 0.33
CA ASP A 193 9.63 -37.33 0.09
C ASP A 193 8.66 -36.98 1.23
N ALA A 194 9.12 -37.02 2.49
CA ALA A 194 8.33 -36.62 3.65
C ALA A 194 7.96 -35.13 3.65
N LEU A 195 8.89 -34.26 3.23
CA LEU A 195 8.61 -32.82 3.08
C LEU A 195 7.64 -32.55 1.93
N LEU A 196 7.78 -33.25 0.80
CA LEU A 196 6.86 -33.13 -0.33
C LEU A 196 5.45 -33.59 0.04
N GLU A 197 5.33 -34.64 0.84
CA GLU A 197 4.05 -35.18 1.31
C GLU A 197 3.37 -34.25 2.32
N GLN A 198 4.13 -33.59 3.19
CA GLN A 198 3.61 -32.52 4.06
C GLN A 198 3.15 -31.28 3.28
N LEU A 199 3.85 -30.92 2.19
CA LEU A 199 3.50 -29.74 1.37
C LEU A 199 2.33 -29.99 0.42
N THR A 200 2.05 -31.25 0.08
CA THR A 200 0.96 -31.63 -0.86
C THR A 200 -0.33 -32.08 -0.16
N GLN A 201 -0.32 -32.21 1.17
CA GLN A 201 -1.50 -32.58 1.98
C GLN A 201 -2.72 -31.66 1.80
N PRO A 202 -2.59 -30.32 1.73
CA PRO A 202 -3.74 -29.43 1.53
C PRO A 202 -4.36 -29.52 0.12
N LEU A 203 -3.61 -30.07 -0.86
CA LEU A 203 -4.02 -30.13 -2.27
C LEU A 203 -4.78 -31.42 -2.63
N ARG A 204 -4.92 -32.37 -1.70
CA ARG A 204 -5.56 -33.68 -1.94
C ARG A 204 -7.06 -33.70 -1.63
N ILE A 205 -7.66 -32.56 -1.31
CA ILE A 205 -9.11 -32.44 -1.08
C ILE A 205 -9.81 -32.34 -2.45
N SER A 206 -10.21 -33.49 -2.99
CA SER A 206 -11.14 -33.58 -4.11
C SER A 206 -12.58 -33.52 -3.56
N PRO A 207 -13.47 -32.65 -4.08
CA PRO A 207 -14.88 -32.70 -3.71
C PRO A 207 -15.66 -33.48 -4.78
N VAL A 208 -16.26 -34.61 -4.40
CA VAL A 208 -17.40 -35.21 -5.10
C VAL A 208 -18.43 -35.69 -4.09
N ALA A 209 -19.68 -35.24 -4.31
CA ALA A 209 -20.96 -35.77 -3.84
C ALA A 209 -21.24 -35.69 -2.32
N SER A 210 -22.43 -35.32 -1.83
CA SER A 210 -23.74 -35.07 -2.42
C SER A 210 -24.72 -34.53 -1.36
N VAL A 211 -25.66 -33.69 -1.83
CA VAL A 211 -27.09 -33.62 -1.44
C VAL A 211 -27.47 -33.37 0.03
N THR A 212 -28.05 -32.18 0.29
CA THR A 212 -29.33 -32.09 1.02
C THR A 212 -30.16 -30.94 0.46
N GLN A 213 -31.47 -31.17 0.40
CA GLN A 213 -32.50 -30.51 -0.38
C GLN A 213 -33.34 -29.52 0.48
N VAL A 214 -33.63 -28.34 -0.09
CA VAL A 214 -34.83 -27.43 -0.01
C VAL A 214 -35.41 -26.96 1.36
N PRO A 215 -36.22 -25.85 1.43
CA PRO A 215 -36.75 -25.01 0.34
C PRO A 215 -36.61 -23.48 0.47
N VAL A 216 -36.90 -22.88 -0.69
CA VAL A 216 -37.16 -21.48 -1.03
C VAL A 216 -38.44 -20.94 -0.39
N VAL A 217 -38.43 -19.70 0.11
CA VAL A 217 -39.58 -18.78 0.03
C VAL A 217 -39.07 -17.39 -0.36
N ALA A 218 -39.66 -16.85 -1.43
CA ALA A 218 -39.37 -15.57 -2.06
C ALA A 218 -40.19 -14.42 -1.42
N PRO A 219 -39.96 -13.15 -1.81
CA PRO A 219 -40.27 -11.95 -1.03
C PRO A 219 -41.71 -11.46 -1.22
N VAL A 220 -42.22 -10.68 -0.26
CA VAL A 220 -43.44 -9.89 -0.42
C VAL A 220 -43.08 -8.41 -0.28
N MET A 221 -43.43 -7.64 -1.31
CA MET A 221 -43.37 -6.18 -1.35
C MET A 221 -44.73 -5.56 -0.97
N SER A 222 -44.64 -4.39 -0.30
CA SER A 222 -45.55 -3.20 -0.37
C SER A 222 -46.92 -3.23 0.33
N PRO A 223 -47.60 -2.07 0.56
CA PRO A 223 -47.19 -0.65 0.55
C PRO A 223 -47.60 0.12 1.85
N GLY A 224 -47.22 1.40 1.95
CA GLY A 224 -47.22 2.19 3.19
C GLY A 224 -48.53 2.86 3.65
N SER A 225 -48.43 3.63 4.74
CA SER A 225 -49.23 4.83 4.98
C SER A 225 -48.66 5.67 6.14
N LYS A 226 -49.21 6.87 6.26
CA LYS A 226 -48.62 8.14 6.68
C LYS A 226 -49.02 8.56 8.10
N ASP A 227 -48.26 9.52 8.65
CA ASP A 227 -48.56 10.46 9.74
C ASP A 227 -48.63 9.93 11.18
N SER A 228 -47.70 10.39 12.02
CA SER A 228 -48.08 11.11 13.25
C SER A 228 -46.95 11.99 13.76
N LEU A 229 -47.24 13.28 13.94
CA LEU A 229 -46.46 14.22 14.73
C LEU A 229 -46.30 13.72 16.16
N GLU A 230 -45.09 13.79 16.72
CA GLU A 230 -44.90 14.15 18.13
C GLU A 230 -43.65 15.04 18.30
N SER A 231 -43.78 16.00 19.21
CA SER A 231 -42.88 17.11 19.50
C SER A 231 -41.96 16.82 20.69
N LYS A 232 -40.90 17.64 20.83
CA LYS A 232 -39.88 17.72 21.90
C LYS A 232 -38.76 16.67 21.75
N ASP A 233 -37.49 16.99 21.92
CA ASP A 233 -36.88 17.86 22.93
C ASP A 233 -35.55 18.44 22.45
N GLY A 234 -35.13 19.57 23.03
CA GLY A 234 -33.84 20.17 22.78
C GLY A 234 -32.72 19.31 23.34
N GLY A 235 -32.08 18.53 22.47
CA GLY A 235 -30.83 17.83 22.74
C GLY A 235 -29.84 18.17 21.64
N ASN A 236 -28.67 18.67 22.03
CA ASN A 236 -27.54 18.93 21.16
C ASN A 236 -27.29 17.69 20.26
N GLN A 237 -27.77 17.72 19.00
CA GLN A 237 -27.46 16.69 18.02
C GLN A 237 -25.98 16.85 17.66
N GLN A 238 -25.11 16.33 18.51
CA GLN A 238 -23.73 16.07 18.16
C GLN A 238 -23.82 15.03 17.04
N THR A 239 -23.78 15.50 15.79
CA THR A 239 -23.72 14.62 14.63
C THR A 239 -22.47 13.77 14.80
N VAL A 240 -22.65 12.47 15.04
CA VAL A 240 -21.53 11.53 15.11
C VAL A 240 -20.88 11.55 13.72
N VAL A 241 -19.71 12.17 13.63
CA VAL A 241 -18.97 12.24 12.37
C VAL A 241 -18.44 10.85 12.06
N ASP A 242 -18.87 10.29 10.93
CA ASP A 242 -18.23 9.10 10.37
C ASP A 242 -16.86 9.51 9.83
N VAL A 243 -15.85 9.36 10.69
CA VAL A 243 -14.46 9.76 10.42
C VAL A 243 -13.89 9.07 9.19
N LYS A 244 -14.24 7.79 8.98
CA LYS A 244 -13.77 7.01 7.83
C LYS A 244 -14.35 7.58 6.52
N LYS A 245 -15.65 7.86 6.50
CA LYS A 245 -16.30 8.54 5.38
C LYS A 245 -15.75 9.96 5.17
N TRP A 246 -15.45 10.68 6.25
CA TRP A 246 -14.82 12.00 6.19
C TRP A 246 -13.45 11.94 5.51
N VAL A 247 -12.61 10.95 5.82
CA VAL A 247 -11.31 10.77 5.16
C VAL A 247 -11.50 10.54 3.66
N TYR A 248 -12.44 9.68 3.25
CA TYR A 248 -12.70 9.37 1.84
C TYR A 248 -13.12 10.61 1.04
N LEU A 249 -14.08 11.37 1.57
CA LEU A 249 -14.57 12.60 0.94
C LEU A 249 -13.48 13.68 0.90
N THR A 250 -12.70 13.80 1.97
CA THR A 250 -11.59 14.76 2.06
C THR A 250 -10.51 14.43 1.03
N CYS A 251 -10.10 13.17 0.91
CA CYS A 251 -9.10 12.76 -0.07
C CYS A 251 -9.59 12.96 -1.51
N ALA A 252 -10.85 12.65 -1.80
CA ALA A 252 -11.45 12.94 -3.10
C ALA A 252 -11.42 14.44 -3.43
N SER A 253 -11.76 15.31 -2.46
CA SER A 253 -11.69 16.76 -2.62
C SER A 253 -10.25 17.25 -2.86
N LEU A 254 -9.29 16.74 -2.08
CA LEU A 254 -7.87 17.07 -2.23
C LEU A 254 -7.31 16.63 -3.59
N LEU A 255 -7.72 15.47 -4.12
CA LEU A 255 -7.34 15.06 -5.47
C LEU A 255 -7.84 16.04 -6.53
N VAL A 256 -9.04 16.62 -6.36
CA VAL A 256 -9.54 17.67 -7.26
C VAL A 256 -8.69 18.95 -7.11
N GLU A 257 -8.44 19.41 -5.87
CA GLU A 257 -7.59 20.58 -5.60
C GLU A 257 -6.19 20.43 -6.21
N LEU A 258 -5.60 19.23 -6.14
CA LEU A 258 -4.26 18.90 -6.63
C LEU A 258 -4.21 18.52 -8.11
N ARG A 259 -5.34 18.60 -8.84
CA ARG A 259 -5.46 18.15 -10.24
C ARG A 259 -5.05 16.68 -10.44
N GLY A 260 -5.20 15.84 -9.42
CA GLY A 260 -4.82 14.43 -9.43
C GLY A 260 -5.50 13.63 -10.54
N GLY A 261 -6.74 13.99 -10.92
CA GLY A 261 -7.43 13.36 -12.04
C GLY A 261 -6.68 13.47 -13.37
N ALA A 262 -6.03 14.61 -13.65
CA ALA A 262 -5.22 14.78 -14.85
C ALA A 262 -3.95 13.93 -14.81
N VAL A 263 -3.28 13.86 -13.65
CA VAL A 263 -2.08 13.03 -13.45
C VAL A 263 -2.42 11.55 -13.64
N VAL A 264 -3.44 11.04 -12.94
CA VAL A 264 -3.85 9.64 -13.02
C VAL A 264 -4.28 9.29 -14.44
N THR A 265 -5.07 10.14 -15.10
CA THR A 265 -5.49 9.91 -16.50
C THR A 265 -4.28 9.90 -17.45
N GLY A 266 -3.32 10.82 -17.25
CA GLY A 266 -2.09 10.86 -18.02
C GLY A 266 -1.28 9.56 -17.90
N VAL A 267 -1.08 9.06 -16.68
CA VAL A 267 -0.37 7.79 -16.46
C VAL A 267 -1.16 6.60 -17.00
N CYS A 268 -2.48 6.55 -16.81
CA CYS A 268 -3.31 5.50 -17.40
C CYS A 268 -3.20 5.49 -18.93
N ALA A 269 -3.16 6.66 -19.56
CA ALA A 269 -2.98 6.79 -21.01
C ALA A 269 -1.66 6.17 -21.49
N LEU A 270 -0.63 6.11 -20.65
CA LEU A 270 0.68 5.55 -20.98
C LEU A 270 0.77 4.04 -20.77
N LEU A 271 -0.25 3.40 -20.19
CA LEU A 271 -0.25 1.95 -20.00
C LEU A 271 -0.15 1.24 -21.36
N PRO A 272 0.76 0.24 -21.53
CA PRO A 272 0.99 -0.40 -22.83
C PRO A 272 -0.27 -0.99 -23.48
N CYS A 273 -1.20 -1.53 -22.68
CA CYS A 273 -2.47 -2.04 -23.18
C CYS A 273 -3.35 -0.92 -23.76
N LEU A 274 -3.43 0.22 -23.09
CA LEU A 274 -4.23 1.35 -23.54
C LEU A 274 -3.56 2.09 -24.70
N GLN A 275 -2.22 2.20 -24.71
CA GLN A 275 -1.46 2.70 -25.86
C GLN A 275 -1.71 1.85 -27.11
N ARG A 276 -1.66 0.52 -27.00
CA ARG A 276 -2.02 -0.40 -28.09
C ARG A 276 -3.45 -0.14 -28.60
N TYR A 277 -4.40 0.02 -27.68
CA TYR A 277 -5.80 0.31 -28.04
C TYR A 277 -5.96 1.67 -28.74
N LEU A 278 -5.34 2.72 -28.19
CA LEU A 278 -5.36 4.08 -28.76
C LEU A 278 -4.71 4.14 -30.14
N ALA A 279 -3.60 3.42 -30.34
CA ALA A 279 -2.94 3.33 -31.64
C ALA A 279 -3.85 2.69 -32.70
N LYS A 280 -4.51 1.56 -32.36
CA LYS A 280 -5.50 0.92 -33.25
C LYS A 280 -6.67 1.84 -33.56
N TRP A 281 -7.17 2.55 -32.56
CA TRP A 281 -8.27 3.48 -32.74
C TRP A 281 -7.90 4.66 -33.64
N ARG A 282 -6.70 5.25 -33.46
CA ARG A 282 -6.18 6.30 -34.34
C ARG A 282 -6.03 5.83 -35.78
N LEU A 283 -5.43 4.65 -35.99
CA LEU A 283 -5.28 4.05 -37.32
C LEU A 283 -6.64 3.82 -38.00
N ALA A 284 -7.62 3.30 -37.26
CA ALA A 284 -8.96 3.05 -37.78
C ALA A 284 -9.68 4.36 -38.17
N ARG A 285 -9.57 5.39 -37.32
CA ARG A 285 -10.11 6.73 -37.59
C ARG A 285 -9.48 7.33 -38.85
N ASP A 286 -8.15 7.28 -38.96
CA ASP A 286 -7.42 7.87 -40.09
C ASP A 286 -7.74 7.12 -41.40
N ASN A 287 -8.05 5.82 -41.32
CA ASN A 287 -8.46 4.99 -42.45
C ASN A 287 -9.99 4.98 -42.70
N SER A 288 -10.80 5.72 -41.94
CA SER A 288 -12.28 5.68 -41.98
C SER A 288 -12.86 4.26 -41.88
N THR A 289 -12.23 3.40 -41.07
CA THR A 289 -12.64 2.00 -40.84
C THR A 289 -13.02 1.78 -39.38
N ALA A 290 -13.79 0.70 -39.11
CA ALA A 290 -14.08 0.31 -37.75
C ALA A 290 -12.82 -0.28 -37.08
N PRO A 291 -12.48 0.09 -35.84
CA PRO A 291 -11.31 -0.44 -35.17
C PRO A 291 -11.50 -1.94 -34.88
N GLN A 292 -10.54 -2.75 -35.31
CA GLN A 292 -10.52 -4.18 -35.04
C GLN A 292 -9.72 -4.49 -33.77
N PHE A 293 -10.43 -4.89 -32.72
CA PHE A 293 -9.83 -5.33 -31.47
C PHE A 293 -9.87 -6.86 -31.40
N ASN A 294 -8.80 -7.53 -31.82
CA ASN A 294 -8.66 -8.95 -31.58
C ASN A 294 -8.53 -9.19 -30.07
N SER A 295 -9.50 -9.90 -29.51
CA SER A 295 -9.56 -10.32 -28.11
C SER A 295 -8.67 -11.54 -27.91
N ASP A 296 -7.37 -11.43 -28.20
CA ASP A 296 -6.45 -12.54 -27.96
C ASP A 296 -5.87 -12.42 -26.54
N PRO A 297 -6.26 -13.28 -25.58
CA PRO A 297 -5.88 -13.15 -24.18
C PRO A 297 -4.43 -13.61 -23.89
N SER A 298 -3.67 -14.03 -24.90
CA SER A 298 -2.34 -14.64 -24.74
C SER A 298 -1.13 -13.74 -25.09
N LEU A 299 -1.27 -12.40 -25.10
CA LEU A 299 -0.18 -11.44 -25.42
C LEU A 299 -0.03 -10.24 -24.46
#